data_AF-A0A1H7BFG2-F1
#
_entry.id   AF-A0A1H7BFG2-F1
#
_cell.length_a   1.000
_cell.length_b   1.000
_cell.length_c   1.000
_cell.angle_alpha   90.00
_cell.angle_beta   90.00
_cell.angle_gamma   90.00
#
_symmetry.space_group_name_H-M   'P 1'
#
loop_
_entity.id
_entity.type
_entity.pdbx_description
1 polymer ?
#
loop_
_entity_poly.entity_id
_entity_poly.type
_entity_poly.pdbx_seq_one_letter_code
_entity_poly.pdbx_strand_id
1 'polypeptide(L)'
;MLWAALIVPALLAGCQRPAQEAADGLTTKILFTANGSYDAQADRRGRERGTVGLRRVEWRSRPPLEAQAVTVEYDGDQRPRAWSLTAEGASFSAVNVAGEAGMSVQTAQGAATLVREGQLAGVLVLTPAPGKLHLLTRGYAVQYAQDLLPAFGASAR
;
A
#
# COMPACT_ATOMS: atom_id res chain seq x y z
N MET A 1 -40.46 -4.09 -53.81
CA MET A 1 -39.37 -5.06 -53.55
C MET A 1 -38.24 -4.30 -52.87
N LEU A 2 -38.03 -4.57 -51.58
CA LEU A 2 -37.00 -3.93 -50.75
C LEU A 2 -35.62 -4.45 -51.16
N TRP A 3 -34.64 -3.55 -51.32
CA TRP A 3 -33.22 -3.89 -51.32
C TRP A 3 -32.59 -3.30 -50.06
N ALA A 4 -32.07 -4.21 -49.24
CA ALA A 4 -31.35 -3.98 -48.00
C ALA A 4 -29.84 -4.19 -48.23
N ALA A 5 -29.05 -3.80 -47.22
CA ALA A 5 -27.60 -4.02 -47.03
C ALA A 5 -26.71 -2.85 -47.54
N LEU A 6 -25.70 -2.34 -46.84
CA LEU A 6 -24.96 -2.79 -45.66
C LEU A 6 -24.62 -1.59 -44.76
N ILE A 7 -24.77 -1.73 -43.44
CA ILE A 7 -24.14 -0.85 -42.45
C ILE A 7 -23.03 -1.65 -41.76
N VAL A 8 -21.83 -1.08 -41.84
CA VAL A 8 -20.54 -1.53 -41.31
C VAL A 8 -20.64 -1.82 -39.80
N PRO A 9 -20.20 -3.00 -39.31
CA PRO A 9 -20.14 -3.25 -37.88
C PRO A 9 -18.99 -2.47 -37.25
N ALA A 10 -19.32 -1.73 -36.20
CA ALA A 10 -18.43 -0.94 -35.39
C ALA A 10 -17.31 -1.78 -34.77
N LEU A 11 -16.06 -1.47 -35.13
CA LEU A 11 -14.87 -1.82 -34.36
C LEU A 11 -14.86 -0.95 -33.09
N LEU A 12 -15.61 -1.36 -32.07
CA LEU A 12 -15.39 -0.88 -30.72
C LEU A 12 -14.11 -1.54 -30.20
N ALA A 13 -13.00 -0.83 -30.39
CA ALA A 13 -11.78 -1.00 -29.63
C ALA A 13 -12.08 -0.80 -28.14
N GLY A 14 -12.45 -1.88 -27.46
CA GLY A 14 -12.48 -1.95 -26.02
C GLY A 14 -11.05 -1.88 -25.49
N CYS A 15 -10.52 -0.67 -25.32
CA CYS A 15 -9.32 -0.42 -24.54
C CYS A 15 -9.61 -0.81 -23.08
N GLN A 16 -9.23 -2.04 -22.74
CA GLN A 16 -9.26 -2.56 -21.39
C GLN A 16 -8.36 -1.68 -20.49
N ARG A 17 -8.95 -0.98 -19.50
CA ARG A 17 -8.24 -0.36 -18.36
C ARG A 17 -8.37 -1.12 -17.02
N PRO A 18 -8.39 -2.48 -16.96
CA PRO A 18 -8.61 -3.20 -15.71
C PRO A 18 -7.43 -3.06 -14.73
N ALA A 19 -6.21 -2.85 -15.22
CA ALA A 19 -5.02 -2.75 -14.37
C ALA A 19 -5.01 -1.48 -13.51
N GLN A 20 -5.48 -0.34 -14.06
CA GLN A 20 -5.53 0.93 -13.35
C GLN A 20 -6.60 0.92 -12.26
N GLU A 21 -7.79 0.42 -12.58
CA GLU A 21 -8.92 0.35 -11.65
C GLU A 21 -8.65 -0.62 -10.48
N ALA A 22 -7.95 -1.73 -10.76
CA ALA A 22 -7.49 -2.64 -9.72
C ALA A 22 -6.41 -2.01 -8.80
N ALA A 23 -5.50 -1.21 -9.34
CA ALA A 23 -4.48 -0.49 -8.57
C ALA A 23 -5.09 0.60 -7.67
N ASP A 24 -6.08 1.34 -8.19
CA ASP A 24 -6.84 2.35 -7.43
C ASP A 24 -7.63 1.68 -6.29
N GLY A 25 -8.23 0.51 -6.55
CA GLY A 25 -8.90 -0.29 -5.54
C GLY A 25 -7.97 -0.81 -4.43
N LEU A 26 -6.78 -1.30 -4.80
CA LEU A 26 -5.75 -1.73 -3.83
C LEU A 26 -5.28 -0.57 -2.97
N THR A 27 -4.96 0.56 -3.59
CA THR A 27 -4.52 1.79 -2.91
C THR A 27 -5.54 2.24 -1.87
N THR A 28 -6.82 2.28 -2.25
CA THR A 28 -7.92 2.63 -1.36
C THR A 28 -8.02 1.65 -0.18
N LYS A 29 -7.95 0.34 -0.45
CA LYS A 29 -7.98 -0.69 0.61
C LYS A 29 -6.81 -0.57 1.58
N ILE A 30 -5.60 -0.29 1.09
CA ILE A 30 -4.40 -0.06 1.93
C ILE A 30 -4.66 1.13 2.86
N LEU A 31 -5.11 2.26 2.32
CA LEU A 31 -5.36 3.46 3.13
C LEU A 31 -6.47 3.25 4.17
N PHE A 32 -7.58 2.61 3.80
CA PHE A 32 -8.63 2.27 4.75
C PHE A 32 -8.15 1.32 5.85
N THR A 33 -7.31 0.33 5.50
CA THR A 33 -6.69 -0.56 6.48
C THR A 33 -5.77 0.18 7.42
N ALA A 34 -4.83 0.97 6.89
CA ALA A 34 -3.88 1.74 7.67
C ALA A 34 -4.58 2.75 8.61
N ASN A 35 -5.65 3.40 8.14
CA ASN A 35 -6.42 4.38 8.92
C ASN A 35 -7.45 3.77 9.88
N GLY A 36 -7.67 2.44 9.82
CA GLY A 36 -8.44 1.71 10.83
C GLY A 36 -9.90 1.46 10.51
N SER A 37 -10.32 1.59 9.24
CA SER A 37 -11.68 1.25 8.81
C SER A 37 -12.07 -0.20 9.11
N TYR A 38 -11.08 -1.10 9.25
CA TYR A 38 -11.29 -2.53 9.52
C TYR A 38 -10.92 -2.97 10.95
N ASP A 39 -10.57 -2.03 11.83
CA ASP A 39 -10.09 -2.32 13.19
C ASP A 39 -11.10 -3.14 14.01
N ALA A 40 -12.39 -2.92 13.82
CA ALA A 40 -13.44 -3.64 14.56
C ALA A 40 -13.44 -5.16 14.27
N GLN A 41 -12.80 -5.58 13.18
CA GLN A 41 -12.73 -6.98 12.72
C GLN A 41 -11.36 -7.61 12.99
N ALA A 42 -10.46 -6.92 13.69
CA ALA A 42 -9.12 -7.40 13.97
C ALA A 42 -9.10 -8.51 15.01
N ASP A 43 -8.18 -9.45 14.84
CA ASP A 43 -7.97 -10.53 15.80
C ASP A 43 -7.32 -10.02 17.09
N ARG A 44 -6.44 -9.01 16.96
CA ARG A 44 -5.74 -8.40 18.09
C ARG A 44 -5.60 -6.91 17.91
N ARG A 45 -5.78 -6.17 19.00
CA ARG A 45 -5.56 -4.72 19.11
C ARG A 45 -4.95 -4.39 20.44
N GLY A 46 -3.96 -3.51 20.47
CA GLY A 46 -3.32 -3.14 21.71
C GLY A 46 -2.29 -2.03 21.57
N ARG A 47 -1.69 -1.69 22.70
CA ARG A 47 -0.48 -0.87 22.76
C ARG A 47 0.72 -1.76 22.54
N GLU A 48 1.70 -1.28 21.78
CA GLU A 48 2.97 -1.97 21.64
C GLU A 48 3.78 -1.81 22.94
N ARG A 49 4.25 -2.92 23.51
CA ARG A 49 4.94 -2.87 24.80
C ARG A 49 6.33 -2.26 24.62
N GLY A 50 6.69 -1.34 25.50
CA GLY A 50 8.02 -0.70 25.48
C GLY A 50 8.13 0.49 24.53
N THR A 51 7.07 0.82 23.78
CA THR A 51 7.07 1.97 22.86
C THR A 51 5.95 2.94 23.22
N VAL A 52 6.31 4.17 23.58
CA VAL A 52 5.34 5.20 23.99
C VAL A 52 4.46 5.58 22.79
N GLY A 53 3.13 5.61 22.99
CA GLY A 53 2.18 6.08 21.99
C GLY A 53 1.89 5.10 20.83
N LEU A 54 2.74 4.10 20.61
CA LEU A 54 2.59 3.13 19.53
C LEU A 54 1.48 2.11 19.83
N ARG A 55 0.61 1.91 18.85
CA ARG A 55 -0.48 0.94 18.87
C ARG A 55 -0.33 -0.03 17.72
N ARG A 56 -0.88 -1.23 17.89
CA ARG A 56 -0.79 -2.33 16.93
C ARG A 56 -2.16 -2.97 16.74
N VAL A 57 -2.47 -3.29 15.48
CA VAL A 57 -3.65 -4.06 15.06
C VAL A 57 -3.21 -5.19 14.16
N GLU A 58 -3.73 -6.40 14.39
CA GLU A 58 -3.41 -7.58 13.60
C GLU A 58 -4.66 -8.28 13.09
N TRP A 59 -4.60 -8.70 11.82
CA TRP A 59 -5.55 -9.58 11.18
C TRP A 59 -4.79 -10.78 10.59
N ARG A 60 -5.17 -11.98 10.98
CA ARG A 60 -4.67 -13.29 10.53
C ARG A 60 -5.83 -14.17 10.06
N SER A 61 -6.97 -14.12 10.74
CA SER A 61 -8.13 -14.94 10.38
C SER A 61 -8.93 -14.37 9.21
N ARG A 62 -9.04 -13.03 9.13
CA ARG A 62 -9.73 -12.35 8.02
C ARG A 62 -9.03 -11.03 7.67
N PRO A 63 -7.86 -11.09 7.01
CA PRO A 63 -7.12 -9.90 6.63
C PRO A 63 -7.90 -9.04 5.63
N PRO A 64 -7.86 -7.70 5.76
CA PRO A 64 -8.56 -6.78 4.87
C PRO A 64 -7.88 -6.60 3.50
N LEU A 65 -6.64 -7.06 3.37
CA LEU A 65 -5.86 -7.11 2.13
C LEU A 65 -5.69 -8.56 1.69
N GLU A 66 -5.45 -8.76 0.40
CA GLU A 66 -5.13 -10.07 -0.19
C GLU A 66 -3.74 -10.55 0.28
N ALA A 67 -3.68 -11.03 1.52
CA ALA A 67 -2.50 -11.48 2.24
C ALA A 67 -2.91 -12.56 3.26
N GLN A 68 -1.95 -13.31 3.79
CA GLN A 68 -2.19 -14.28 4.86
C GLN A 68 -2.31 -13.60 6.23
N ALA A 69 -1.57 -12.51 6.43
CA ALA A 69 -1.70 -11.68 7.61
C ALA A 69 -1.42 -10.21 7.27
N VAL A 70 -2.11 -9.32 7.99
CA VAL A 70 -1.88 -7.88 7.95
C VAL A 70 -1.64 -7.39 9.37
N THR A 71 -0.61 -6.58 9.55
CA THR A 71 -0.33 -5.88 10.80
C THR A 71 -0.22 -4.39 10.51
N VAL A 72 -0.89 -3.56 11.30
CA VAL A 72 -0.71 -2.11 11.26
C VAL A 72 -0.17 -1.65 12.60
N GLU A 73 0.93 -0.92 12.57
CA GLU A 73 1.45 -0.19 13.72
C GLU A 73 1.29 1.31 13.46
N TYR A 74 0.89 2.07 14.47
CA TYR A 74 0.55 3.47 14.28
C TYR A 74 0.69 4.27 15.57
N ASP A 75 0.99 5.56 15.39
CA ASP A 75 0.94 6.53 16.46
C ASP A 75 -0.53 6.79 16.87
N GLY A 76 -0.84 6.60 18.15
CA GLY A 76 -2.19 6.73 18.68
C GLY A 76 -2.84 8.11 18.53
N ASP A 77 -2.05 9.17 18.40
CA ASP A 77 -2.47 10.57 18.31
C ASP A 77 -2.41 11.11 16.87
N GLN A 78 -1.66 10.44 15.98
CA GLN A 78 -1.42 10.90 14.61
C GLN A 78 -1.56 9.79 13.55
N ARG A 79 -2.48 8.83 13.75
CA ARG A 79 -2.65 7.66 12.89
C ARG A 79 -2.64 7.97 11.39
N PRO A 80 -3.35 8.98 10.85
CA PRO A 80 -3.36 9.23 9.40
C PRO A 80 -2.00 9.64 8.81
N ARG A 81 -1.08 10.13 9.65
CA ARG A 81 0.24 10.66 9.24
C ARG A 81 1.39 9.73 9.63
N ALA A 82 1.22 8.91 10.67
CA ALA A 82 2.26 8.05 11.22
C ALA A 82 1.76 6.61 11.40
N TRP A 83 1.95 5.80 10.37
CA TRP A 83 1.63 4.37 10.37
C TRP A 83 2.64 3.57 9.54
N SER A 84 2.76 2.29 9.89
CA SER A 84 3.35 1.24 9.07
C SER A 84 2.38 0.08 8.93
N LEU A 85 2.36 -0.54 7.75
CA LEU A 85 1.56 -1.70 7.43
C LEU A 85 2.49 -2.81 6.93
N THR A 86 2.41 -3.98 7.54
CA THR A 86 3.06 -5.20 7.06
C THR A 86 2.00 -6.15 6.52
N ALA A 87 2.19 -6.64 5.29
CA ALA A 87 1.39 -7.68 4.68
C ALA A 87 2.27 -8.92 4.44
N GLU A 88 1.92 -10.04 5.06
CA GLU A 88 2.64 -11.31 4.96
C GLU A 88 1.87 -12.28 4.05
N GLY A 89 2.58 -12.96 3.15
CA GLY A 89 1.94 -13.80 2.11
C GLY A 89 1.06 -12.99 1.17
N ALA A 90 1.44 -11.74 0.86
CA ALA A 90 0.70 -10.85 -0.02
C ALA A 90 0.70 -11.39 -1.46
N SER A 91 -0.47 -11.34 -2.12
CA SER A 91 -0.60 -11.65 -3.56
C SER A 91 -0.28 -10.45 -4.46
N PHE A 92 0.02 -9.30 -3.86
CA PHE A 92 0.42 -8.06 -4.52
C PHE A 92 1.87 -7.71 -4.19
N SER A 93 2.48 -6.89 -5.05
CA SER A 93 3.88 -6.48 -5.00
C SER A 93 4.05 -4.96 -4.83
N ALA A 94 5.28 -4.50 -4.61
CA ALA A 94 5.60 -3.08 -4.60
C ALA A 94 5.19 -2.36 -5.91
N VAL A 95 5.27 -3.06 -7.05
CA VAL A 95 4.83 -2.54 -8.35
C VAL A 95 3.31 -2.34 -8.39
N ASN A 96 2.54 -3.26 -7.79
CA ASN A 96 1.08 -3.10 -7.72
C ASN A 96 0.66 -1.94 -6.81
N VAL A 97 1.45 -1.65 -5.77
CA VAL A 97 1.22 -0.54 -4.84
C VAL A 97 1.62 0.80 -5.43
N ALA A 98 2.81 0.88 -6.03
CA ALA A 98 3.39 2.14 -6.47
C ALA A 98 3.02 2.52 -7.91
N GLY A 99 2.75 1.52 -8.77
CA GLY A 99 2.50 1.72 -10.19
C GLY A 99 3.60 2.54 -10.88
N GLU A 100 3.20 3.40 -11.80
CA GLU A 100 4.09 4.34 -12.50
C GLU A 100 4.63 5.44 -11.59
N ALA A 101 3.99 5.68 -10.44
CA ALA A 101 4.44 6.67 -9.46
C ALA A 101 5.58 6.13 -8.56
N GLY A 102 6.04 4.90 -8.76
CA GLY A 102 7.11 4.29 -8.00
C GLY A 102 8.50 4.78 -8.41
N MET A 103 9.27 5.25 -7.45
CA MET A 103 10.68 5.59 -7.60
C MET A 103 11.53 4.61 -6.80
N SER A 104 12.45 3.90 -7.46
CA SER A 104 13.42 3.05 -6.78
C SER A 104 14.36 3.89 -5.91
N VAL A 105 14.53 3.47 -4.66
CA VAL A 105 15.43 4.12 -3.69
C VAL A 105 16.24 3.06 -2.94
N GLN A 106 17.41 3.45 -2.45
CA GLN A 106 18.21 2.60 -1.58
C GLN A 106 17.99 3.00 -0.12
N THR A 107 17.87 2.00 0.75
CA THR A 107 17.71 2.18 2.19
C THR A 107 18.79 1.41 2.94
N ALA A 108 18.91 1.64 4.25
CA ALA A 108 19.74 0.82 5.14
C ALA A 108 19.31 -0.66 5.16
N GLN A 109 18.07 -0.95 4.79
CA GLN A 109 17.46 -2.28 4.79
C GLN A 109 17.42 -2.92 3.38
N GLY A 110 18.05 -2.29 2.39
CA GLY A 110 18.06 -2.75 1.00
C GLY A 110 17.27 -1.85 0.05
N ALA A 111 17.02 -2.37 -1.15
CA ALA A 111 16.24 -1.68 -2.16
C ALA A 111 14.78 -1.50 -1.73
N ALA A 112 14.19 -0.36 -2.07
CA ALA A 112 12.81 -0.01 -1.76
C ALA A 112 12.19 0.80 -2.90
N THR A 113 10.89 1.01 -2.82
CA THR A 113 10.15 1.88 -3.75
C THR A 113 9.49 3.01 -2.95
N LEU A 114 9.79 4.26 -3.28
CA LEU A 114 9.08 5.43 -2.78
C LEU A 114 7.95 5.77 -3.75
N VAL A 115 6.71 5.82 -3.25
CA VAL A 115 5.57 6.30 -4.04
C VAL A 115 5.63 7.83 -4.12
N ARG A 116 5.70 8.40 -5.33
CA ARG A 116 5.91 9.83 -5.55
C ARG A 116 4.62 10.63 -5.70
N GLU A 117 3.55 10.00 -6.18
CA GLU A 117 2.30 10.65 -6.56
C GLU A 117 1.08 9.84 -6.14
N GLY A 118 -0.12 10.41 -6.26
CA GLY A 118 -1.37 9.76 -5.90
C GLY A 118 -1.64 9.69 -4.39
N GLN A 119 -2.60 8.85 -3.99
CA GLN A 119 -3.08 8.80 -2.61
C GLN A 119 -2.07 8.22 -1.61
N LEU A 120 -1.10 7.44 -2.10
CA LEU A 120 0.00 6.89 -1.31
C LEU A 120 1.29 7.70 -1.45
N ALA A 121 1.25 8.91 -2.02
CA ALA A 121 2.43 9.76 -2.14
C ALA A 121 3.16 9.92 -0.80
N GLY A 122 4.46 9.67 -0.80
CA GLY A 122 5.31 9.70 0.40
C GLY A 122 5.29 8.43 1.25
N VAL A 123 4.70 7.33 0.77
CA VAL A 123 4.82 6.00 1.37
C VAL A 123 6.03 5.27 0.80
N LEU A 124 6.86 4.70 1.69
CA LEU A 124 7.98 3.84 1.33
C LEU A 124 7.53 2.38 1.39
N VAL A 125 7.79 1.63 0.32
CA VAL A 125 7.46 0.21 0.20
C VAL A 125 8.75 -0.61 0.19
N LEU A 126 8.90 -1.42 1.22
CA LEU A 126 9.99 -2.38 1.41
C LEU A 126 9.50 -3.79 1.07
N THR A 127 10.41 -4.63 0.58
CA THR A 127 10.17 -6.06 0.35
C THR A 127 11.20 -6.87 1.14
N PRO A 128 11.05 -6.98 2.48
CA PRO A 128 12.06 -7.62 3.34
C PRO A 128 12.25 -9.11 3.05
N ALA A 129 11.24 -9.79 2.48
CA ALA A 129 11.30 -11.18 2.05
C ALA A 129 10.29 -11.42 0.93
N PRO A 130 10.45 -12.49 0.12
CA PRO A 130 9.44 -12.88 -0.87
C PRO A 130 8.05 -13.02 -0.24
N GLY A 131 7.04 -12.39 -0.86
CA GLY A 131 5.66 -12.40 -0.35
C GLY A 131 5.42 -11.57 0.91
N LYS A 132 6.41 -10.81 1.40
CA LYS A 132 6.25 -9.88 2.52
C LYS A 132 6.49 -8.46 2.06
N LEU A 133 5.48 -7.60 2.23
CA LEU A 133 5.60 -6.17 2.00
C LEU A 133 5.52 -5.42 3.33
N HIS A 134 6.33 -4.37 3.45
CA HIS A 134 6.27 -3.43 4.55
C HIS A 134 6.17 -2.02 3.98
N LEU A 135 5.02 -1.39 4.20
CA LEU A 135 4.70 -0.04 3.79
C LEU A 135 4.79 0.87 5.01
N LEU A 136 5.41 2.04 4.89
CA LEU A 136 5.44 3.00 6.00
C LEU A 136 5.44 4.43 5.52
N THR A 137 4.82 5.31 6.32
CA THR A 137 4.88 6.75 6.07
C THR A 137 6.18 7.35 6.60
N ARG A 138 6.54 8.53 6.08
CA ARG A 138 7.60 9.35 6.66
C ARG A 138 7.34 9.66 8.15
N GLY A 139 6.09 9.88 8.53
CA GLY A 139 5.71 10.18 9.92
C GLY A 139 6.03 9.02 10.88
N TYR A 140 5.82 7.78 10.43
CA TYR A 140 6.24 6.60 11.20
C TYR A 140 7.77 6.51 11.28
N ALA A 141 8.47 6.70 10.15
CA ALA A 141 9.92 6.64 10.09
C ALA A 141 10.61 7.63 11.04
N VAL A 142 10.09 8.86 11.16
CA VAL A 142 10.63 9.88 12.08
C VAL A 142 10.68 9.40 13.53
N GLN A 143 9.69 8.62 13.94
CA GLN A 143 9.55 8.19 15.32
C GLN A 143 10.20 6.83 15.58
N TYR A 144 10.03 5.87 14.66
CA TYR A 144 10.28 4.45 14.93
C TYR A 144 11.27 3.78 13.96
N ALA A 145 11.63 4.42 12.85
CA ALA A 145 12.53 3.85 11.84
C ALA A 145 13.41 4.92 11.16
N GLN A 146 14.22 5.61 11.97
CA GLN A 146 14.96 6.81 11.57
C GLN A 146 16.04 6.52 10.50
N ASP A 147 16.56 5.29 10.48
CA ASP A 147 17.50 4.79 9.48
C ASP A 147 16.94 4.82 8.05
N LEU A 148 15.60 4.81 7.90
CA LEU A 148 14.92 4.87 6.61
C LEU A 148 14.66 6.31 6.13
N LEU A 149 14.85 7.33 6.96
CA LEU A 149 14.53 8.73 6.61
C LEU A 149 15.22 9.24 5.33
N PRO A 150 16.49 8.91 5.04
CA PRO A 150 17.14 9.35 3.81
C PRO A 150 16.39 8.93 2.54
N ALA A 151 15.69 7.80 2.56
CA ALA A 151 14.96 7.27 1.41
C ALA A 151 13.77 8.15 0.99
N PHE A 152 13.18 8.90 1.92
CA PHE A 152 12.08 9.83 1.64
C PHE A 152 12.56 11.16 1.06
N GLY A 153 13.84 11.50 1.22
CA GLY A 153 14.45 12.72 0.70
C GLY A 153 15.17 12.53 -0.64
N ALA A 154 15.23 11.30 -1.17
CA ALA A 154 15.88 11.03 -2.44
C ALA A 154 15.13 11.73 -3.59
N SER A 155 15.86 12.47 -4.42
CA SER A 155 15.45 12.85 -5.76
C SER A 155 15.87 11.75 -6.73
N ALA A 156 15.09 11.53 -7.80
CA ALA A 156 15.47 10.61 -8.87
C ALA A 156 16.90 10.94 -9.33
N ARG A 157 17.80 9.95 -9.28
CA ARG A 157 19.13 10.06 -9.90
C ARG A 157 19.02 9.70 -11.36
#